data_AF-A0A3C7W3Z2-F1
#
_entry.id   AF-A0A3C7W3Z2-F1
#
_cell.length_a   1.000
_cell.length_b   1.000
_cell.length_c   1.000
_cell.angle_alpha   90.00
_cell.angle_beta   90.00
_cell.angle_gamma   90.00
#
_symmetry.space_group_name_H-M   'P 1'
#
loop_
_entity.id
_entity.type
_entity.pdbx_description
1 polymer ?
#
loop_
_entity_poly.entity_id
_entity_poly.type
_entity_poly.pdbx_seq_one_letter_code
_entity_poly.pdbx_strand_id
1 'polypeptide(L)'
;MHELLQNVFLPAFGDPLGAGGHDSAVFSAGAEQLAITTDGYVVQPLEFPGGDIGSLAVHGTVNDLLMAGARPRYLSASFILEAGL
;
A
#
# COMPACT_ATOMS: atom_id res chain seq x y z
N MET A 1 6.18 -13.20 6.50
CA MET A 1 6.24 -12.04 5.58
C MET A 1 7.69 -11.66 5.27
N HIS A 2 8.51 -11.30 6.26
CA HIS A 2 9.90 -10.90 6.04
C HIS A 2 10.73 -11.92 5.23
N GLU A 3 10.62 -13.22 5.54
CA GLU A 3 11.32 -14.27 4.76
C GLU A 3 10.88 -14.33 3.28
N LEU A 4 9.58 -14.16 2.98
CA LEU A 4 9.10 -14.11 1.60
C LEU A 4 9.65 -12.89 0.86
N LEU A 5 9.68 -11.73 1.53
CA LEU A 5 10.25 -10.52 0.95
C LEU A 5 11.75 -10.70 0.65
N GLN A 6 12.53 -11.20 1.61
CA GLN A 6 13.97 -11.36 1.48
C GLN A 6 14.39 -12.48 0.52
N ASN A 7 13.66 -13.59 0.48
CA ASN A 7 14.09 -14.78 -0.25
C ASN A 7 13.41 -14.94 -1.61
N VAL A 8 12.30 -14.23 -1.87
CA VAL A 8 11.53 -14.37 -3.13
C VAL A 8 11.42 -13.04 -3.85
N PHE A 9 10.88 -12.00 -3.21
CA PHE A 9 10.59 -10.74 -3.91
C PHE A 9 11.84 -9.90 -4.18
N LEU A 10 12.68 -9.64 -3.17
CA LEU A 10 13.90 -8.85 -3.36
C LEU A 10 14.89 -9.50 -4.33
N PRO A 11 15.13 -10.83 -4.32
CA PRO A 11 16.01 -11.45 -5.32
C PRO A 11 15.45 -11.37 -6.75
N ALA A 12 14.13 -11.38 -6.92
CA ALA A 12 13.49 -11.35 -8.24
C ALA A 12 13.34 -9.93 -8.81
N PHE A 13 13.01 -8.95 -7.97
CA PHE A 13 12.68 -7.58 -8.38
C PHE A 13 13.75 -6.53 -8.00
N GLY A 14 14.68 -6.88 -7.12
CA GLY A 14 15.65 -5.95 -6.55
C GLY A 14 15.02 -4.91 -5.62
N ASP A 15 15.71 -3.79 -5.45
CA ASP A 15 15.20 -2.60 -4.76
C ASP A 15 15.57 -1.33 -5.56
N PRO A 16 14.93 -1.11 -6.73
CA PRO A 16 15.33 -0.05 -7.65
C PRO A 16 15.13 1.36 -7.09
N LEU A 17 14.24 1.52 -6.10
CA LEU A 17 13.95 2.80 -5.47
C LEU A 17 14.58 2.92 -4.07
N GLY A 18 15.33 1.92 -3.62
CA GLY A 18 15.97 1.94 -2.31
C GLY A 18 14.97 2.04 -1.16
N ALA A 19 13.77 1.46 -1.33
CA ALA A 19 12.70 1.55 -0.35
C ALA A 19 13.07 0.84 0.96
N GLY A 20 14.08 -0.05 0.97
CA GLY A 20 14.66 -0.56 2.21
C GLY A 20 13.68 -1.32 3.12
N GLY A 21 12.54 -1.76 2.58
CA GLY A 21 11.46 -2.37 3.35
C GLY A 21 10.56 -1.39 4.12
N HIS A 22 10.58 -0.10 3.76
CA HIS A 22 9.63 0.90 4.24
C HIS A 22 8.25 0.75 3.57
N ASP A 23 7.21 1.29 4.21
CA ASP A 23 5.79 1.17 3.80
C ASP A 23 5.44 1.95 2.51
N SER A 24 6.41 2.62 1.90
CA SER A 24 6.25 3.32 0.62
C SER A 24 7.58 3.45 -0.11
N ALA A 25 7.54 3.49 -1.43
CA ALA A 25 8.69 3.88 -2.23
C ALA A 25 8.68 5.39 -2.48
N VAL A 26 9.82 6.04 -2.27
CA VAL A 26 9.98 7.48 -2.51
C VAL A 26 10.89 7.68 -3.72
N PHE A 27 10.47 8.53 -4.66
CA PHE A 27 11.23 8.77 -5.89
C PHE A 27 11.02 10.18 -6.41
N SER A 28 11.97 10.64 -7.23
CA SER A 28 11.88 11.94 -7.89
C SER A 28 11.13 11.84 -9.22
N ALA A 29 10.15 12.71 -9.43
CA ALA A 29 9.45 12.89 -10.69
C ALA A 29 9.64 14.35 -11.15
N GLY A 30 10.71 14.58 -11.93
CA GLY A 30 11.14 15.93 -12.28
C GLY A 30 11.62 16.70 -11.04
N ALA A 31 10.97 17.82 -10.73
CA ALA A 31 11.29 18.65 -9.56
C ALA A 31 10.51 18.23 -8.29
N GLU A 32 9.54 17.33 -8.40
CA GLU A 32 8.75 16.86 -7.26
C GLU A 32 9.34 15.57 -6.67
N GLN A 33 9.19 15.41 -5.35
CA GLN A 33 9.40 14.15 -4.66
C GLN A 33 8.05 13.52 -4.39
N LEU A 34 7.85 12.30 -4.88
CA LEU A 34 6.61 11.55 -4.75
C LEU A 34 6.84 10.32 -3.87
N ALA A 35 5.79 9.93 -3.15
CA ALA A 35 5.71 8.64 -2.48
C ALA A 35 4.58 7.83 -3.10
N ILE A 36 4.79 6.52 -3.24
CA ILE A 36 3.79 5.57 -3.70
C ILE A 36 3.76 4.36 -2.77
N THR A 37 2.56 3.90 -2.47
CA THR A 37 2.29 2.63 -1.78
C THR A 37 1.07 1.97 -2.42
N THR A 38 0.93 0.67 -2.18
CA THR A 38 -0.23 -0.12 -2.56
C THR A 38 -0.45 -1.21 -1.52
N ASP A 39 -1.71 -1.51 -1.26
CA ASP A 39 -2.07 -2.45 -0.21
C ASP A 39 -3.29 -3.29 -0.63
N GLY A 40 -3.35 -4.53 -0.14
CA GLY A 40 -4.46 -5.46 -0.40
C GLY A 40 -5.27 -5.73 0.86
N TYR A 41 -6.57 -5.44 0.81
CA TYR A 41 -7.47 -5.58 1.97
C TYR A 41 -8.41 -6.77 1.79
N VAL A 42 -8.36 -7.71 2.74
CA VAL A 42 -9.12 -8.99 2.70
C VAL A 42 -9.79 -9.31 4.05
N VAL A 43 -10.15 -8.27 4.82
CA VAL A 43 -10.73 -8.40 6.16
C VAL A 43 -12.14 -9.02 6.13
N GLN A 44 -12.47 -9.80 7.16
CA GLN A 44 -13.81 -10.37 7.39
C GLN A 44 -14.18 -10.27 8.88
N PRO A 45 -15.41 -9.82 9.24
CA PRO A 45 -16.49 -9.36 8.37
C PRO A 45 -16.16 -8.07 7.60
N LEU A 46 -16.86 -7.79 6.50
CA LEU A 46 -16.67 -6.57 5.71
C LEU A 46 -17.05 -5.30 6.50
N GLU A 47 -18.01 -5.41 7.42
CA GLU A 47 -18.42 -4.37 8.37
C GLU A 47 -18.16 -4.86 9.80
N PHE A 48 -17.54 -4.02 10.64
CA PHE A 48 -17.17 -4.37 12.01
C PHE A 48 -17.31 -3.17 12.95
N PRO A 49 -17.36 -3.37 14.28
CA PRO A 49 -17.41 -2.26 15.23
C PRO A 49 -16.21 -1.32 15.03
N GLY A 50 -16.50 -0.09 14.58
CA GLY A 50 -15.47 0.93 14.33
C GLY A 50 -15.07 1.14 12.87
N GLY A 51 -15.63 0.39 11.91
CA GLY A 51 -15.37 0.65 10.49
C GLY A 51 -15.86 -0.44 9.54
N ASP A 52 -15.44 -0.31 8.28
CA ASP A 52 -15.69 -1.26 7.20
C ASP A 52 -14.43 -1.43 6.33
N ILE A 53 -14.44 -2.43 5.44
CA ILE A 53 -13.34 -2.72 4.51
C ILE A 53 -12.94 -1.50 3.66
N GLY A 54 -13.88 -0.65 3.28
CA GLY A 54 -13.60 0.55 2.49
C GLY A 54 -12.86 1.60 3.31
N SER A 55 -13.32 1.89 4.52
CA SER A 55 -12.64 2.79 5.45
C SER A 55 -11.24 2.29 5.81
N LEU A 56 -11.09 0.98 6.05
CA LEU A 56 -9.80 0.36 6.31
C LEU A 56 -8.87 0.51 5.11
N ALA A 57 -9.38 0.29 3.89
CA ALA A 57 -8.61 0.40 2.67
C ALA A 57 -8.07 1.82 2.44
N VAL A 58 -8.92 2.83 2.65
CA VAL A 58 -8.51 4.23 2.54
C VAL A 58 -7.52 4.60 3.65
N HIS A 59 -7.84 4.30 4.92
CA HIS A 59 -7.01 4.71 6.05
C HIS A 59 -5.65 4.03 6.04
N GLY A 60 -5.56 2.74 5.72
CA GLY A 60 -4.29 2.01 5.63
C GLY A 60 -3.35 2.64 4.61
N THR A 61 -3.82 2.77 3.37
CA THR A 61 -3.01 3.34 2.27
C THR A 61 -2.64 4.81 2.53
N VAL A 62 -3.55 5.60 3.11
CA VAL A 62 -3.24 6.98 3.52
C VAL A 62 -2.19 7.02 4.62
N ASN A 63 -2.27 6.14 5.61
CA ASN A 63 -1.31 6.08 6.71
C ASN A 63 0.09 5.71 6.23
N ASP A 64 0.22 4.76 5.30
CA ASP A 64 1.53 4.40 4.71
C ASP A 64 2.21 5.61 4.05
N LEU A 65 1.45 6.38 3.25
CA LEU A 65 1.95 7.62 2.64
C LEU A 65 2.35 8.66 3.69
N LEU A 66 1.57 8.79 4.77
CA LEU A 66 1.88 9.70 5.87
C LEU A 66 3.15 9.26 6.64
N MET A 67 3.38 7.95 6.81
CA MET A 67 4.59 7.41 7.43
C MET A 67 5.85 7.71 6.59
N ALA A 68 5.70 7.78 5.26
CA ALA A 68 6.74 8.25 4.36
C ALA A 68 6.99 9.78 4.41
N GLY A 69 6.23 10.51 5.24
CA GLY A 69 6.28 11.98 5.32
C GLY A 69 5.63 12.68 4.12
N ALA A 70 4.93 11.95 3.26
CA ALA A 70 4.26 12.51 2.10
C ALA A 70 2.92 13.15 2.48
N ARG A 71 2.45 14.06 1.62
CA ARG A 71 1.08 14.56 1.67
C ARG A 71 0.24 13.78 0.66
N PRO A 72 -0.70 12.92 1.08
CA PRO A 72 -1.57 12.19 0.16
C PRO A 72 -2.36 13.15 -0.73
N ARG A 73 -2.40 12.87 -2.05
CA ARG A 73 -3.14 13.68 -3.03
C ARG A 73 -4.13 12.86 -3.85
N TYR A 74 -3.80 11.61 -4.15
CA TYR A 74 -4.57 10.74 -5.03
C TYR A 74 -4.57 9.31 -4.49
N LEU A 75 -5.63 8.57 -4.78
CA LEU A 75 -5.77 7.15 -4.50
C LEU A 75 -6.33 6.45 -5.74
N SER A 76 -5.87 5.22 -5.97
CA SER A 76 -6.49 4.28 -6.90
C SER A 76 -7.16 3.16 -6.10
N ALA A 77 -8.30 2.67 -6.58
CA ALA A 77 -9.01 1.57 -5.94
C ALA A 77 -9.22 0.42 -6.93
N SER A 78 -8.82 -0.79 -6.53
CA SER A 78 -9.03 -2.02 -7.29
C SER A 78 -9.92 -2.96 -6.50
N PHE A 79 -10.97 -3.48 -7.12
CA PHE A 79 -11.94 -4.36 -6.50
C PHE A 79 -11.89 -5.75 -7.14
N ILE A 80 -11.74 -6.77 -6.31
CA ILE A 80 -11.93 -8.17 -6.70
C ILE A 80 -13.23 -8.61 -6.03
N LEU A 81 -14.28 -8.79 -6.83
CA LEU A 81 -15.63 -9.10 -6.36
C LEU A 81 -16.00 -10.52 -6.74
N GLU A 82 -16.60 -11.25 -5.79
CA GLU A 82 -17.23 -12.53 -6.06
C GLU A 82 -18.49 -12.31 -6.90
N ALA A 83 -18.66 -13.12 -7.95
CA ALA A 83 -19.84 -13.03 -8.80
C ALA A 83 -21.07 -13.54 -8.04
N GLY A 84 -22.12 -12.71 -7.98
CA GLY A 84 -23.39 -13.08 -7.34
C GLY A 84 -23.47 -12.78 -5.84
N LEU A 85 -22.51 -12.00 -5.31
CA LEU A 85 -22.66 -11.32 -4.03
C LEU A 85 -23.68 -10.17 -4.11
#